data_AF-A0A7V3N156-F1
#
_entry.id   AF-A0A7V3N156-F1
#
_cell.length_a   1.000
_cell.length_b   1.000
_cell.length_c   1.000
_cell.angle_alpha   90.00
_cell.angle_beta   90.00
_cell.angle_gamma   90.00
#
_symmetry.space_group_name_H-M   'P 1'
#
loop_
_entity.id
_entity.type
_entity.pdbx_description
1 polymer ?
#
loop_
_entity_poly.entity_id
_entity_poly.type
_entity_poly.pdbx_seq_one_letter_code
_entity_poly.pdbx_strand_id
1 'polypeptide(L)'
;DGATHATRPAACSQEQFYRTLDIRDRGGRVEAVVLLSGYRAIPEWVKIRDIDGFTGSYWKDGVGEAHADITNDAYTISGSAYGISSSNPNTVVTTAFKITAEC
;
A
#
# COMPACT_ATOMS: atom_id res chain seq x y z
N ASP A 1 -4.84 10.08 8.28
CA ASP A 1 -5.34 11.45 8.56
C ASP A 1 -6.32 11.97 7.49
N GLY A 2 -6.50 11.26 6.37
CA GLY A 2 -7.37 11.69 5.28
C GLY A 2 -6.65 12.59 4.25
N ALA A 3 -5.35 12.83 4.42
CA ALA A 3 -4.54 13.50 3.42
C ALA A 3 -4.41 12.62 2.17
N THR A 4 -4.49 13.25 0.99
CA THR A 4 -4.33 12.59 -0.30
C THR A 4 -3.07 13.12 -0.96
N HIS A 5 -2.17 12.20 -1.33
CA HIS A 5 -0.97 12.51 -2.12
C HIS A 5 -1.19 12.06 -3.56
N ALA A 6 -0.92 12.98 -4.50
CA ALA A 6 -0.86 12.65 -5.92
C ALA A 6 0.61 12.59 -6.34
N THR A 7 1.04 11.44 -6.81
CA THR A 7 2.42 11.18 -7.22
C THR A 7 2.55 11.08 -8.73
N ARG A 8 3.77 10.80 -9.21
CA ARG A 8 3.97 10.27 -10.56
C ARG A 8 3.32 8.88 -10.68
N PRO A 9 3.09 8.39 -11.91
CA PRO A 9 2.61 7.03 -12.13
C PRO A 9 3.46 5.99 -11.41
N ALA A 10 2.80 4.93 -10.93
CA ALA A 10 3.48 3.84 -10.25
C ALA A 10 4.45 3.13 -11.20
N ALA A 11 5.62 2.75 -10.68
CA ALA A 11 6.47 1.79 -11.37
C ALA A 11 5.92 0.39 -11.06
N CYS A 12 5.34 -0.26 -12.06
CA CYS A 12 4.74 -1.58 -11.90
C CYS A 12 5.63 -2.67 -12.50
N SER A 13 5.73 -3.80 -11.82
CA SER A 13 6.38 -5.01 -12.32
C SER A 13 5.53 -6.23 -12.05
N GLN A 14 5.58 -7.21 -12.93
CA GLN A 14 4.91 -8.50 -12.73
C GLN A 14 5.94 -9.63 -12.72
N GLU A 15 5.90 -10.45 -11.67
CA GLU A 15 6.67 -11.68 -11.55
C GLU A 15 5.70 -12.83 -11.30
N GLN A 16 5.56 -13.71 -12.30
CA GLN A 16 4.53 -14.76 -12.31
C GLN A 16 3.13 -14.14 -12.07
N PHE A 17 2.49 -14.54 -10.96
CA PHE A 17 1.18 -14.05 -10.53
C PHE A 17 1.26 -12.86 -9.59
N TYR A 18 2.45 -12.43 -9.16
CA TYR A 18 2.61 -11.28 -8.28
C TYR A 18 2.76 -10.00 -9.09
N ARG A 19 1.95 -9.01 -8.75
CA ARG A 19 2.03 -7.65 -9.30
C ARG A 19 2.50 -6.71 -8.20
N THR A 20 3.62 -6.04 -8.44
CA THR A 20 4.22 -5.05 -7.55
C THR A 20 3.91 -3.66 -8.07
N LEU A 21 3.46 -2.79 -7.18
CA LEU A 21 3.23 -1.36 -7.38
C LEU A 21 4.24 -0.61 -6.49
N ASP A 22 5.21 0.05 -7.11
CA ASP A 22 6.15 0.95 -6.44
C ASP A 22 5.74 2.41 -6.71
N ILE A 23 5.22 3.06 -5.68
CA ILE A 23 4.72 4.43 -5.71
C ILE A 23 5.67 5.29 -4.90
N ARG A 24 6.30 6.26 -5.56
CA ARG A 24 7.26 7.17 -4.94
C ARG A 24 6.63 8.53 -4.72
N ASP A 25 6.75 9.02 -3.50
CA ASP A 25 6.32 10.36 -3.11
C ASP A 25 7.52 11.22 -2.69
N ARG A 26 7.30 12.51 -2.42
CA ARG A 26 8.33 13.43 -1.93
C ARG A 26 8.75 13.06 -0.50
N GLY A 27 9.78 12.23 -0.40
CA GLY A 27 10.36 11.79 0.88
C GLY A 27 9.91 10.38 1.30
N GLY A 28 8.74 9.95 0.84
CA GLY A 28 8.17 8.65 1.15
C GLY A 28 8.11 7.67 -0.02
N ARG A 29 7.67 6.45 0.29
CA ARG A 29 7.43 5.37 -0.68
C ARG A 29 6.33 4.45 -0.18
N VAL A 30 5.48 4.02 -1.10
CA VAL A 30 4.55 2.91 -0.90
C VAL A 30 4.94 1.78 -1.84
N GLU A 31 5.15 0.59 -1.29
CA GLU A 31 5.31 -0.65 -2.06
C GLU A 31 4.12 -1.55 -1.72
N ALA A 32 3.29 -1.85 -2.71
CA ALA A 32 2.18 -2.78 -2.57
C ALA A 32 2.39 -3.98 -3.50
N VAL A 33 2.15 -5.18 -2.98
CA VAL A 33 2.21 -6.41 -3.77
C VAL A 33 0.88 -7.14 -3.66
N VAL A 34 0.34 -7.50 -4.82
CA VAL A 34 -0.89 -8.28 -4.93
C VAL A 34 -0.62 -9.57 -5.70
N LEU A 35 -1.22 -10.67 -5.24
CA LEU A 35 -1.31 -11.92 -5.98
C LEU A 35 -2.54 -11.88 -6.89
N LEU A 36 -2.34 -12.10 -8.19
CA LEU A 36 -3.39 -12.20 -9.19
C LEU A 36 -3.88 -13.65 -9.25
N SER A 37 -5.16 -13.85 -8.94
CA SER A 37 -5.80 -15.18 -8.94
C SER A 37 -7.14 -15.12 -9.66
N GLY A 38 -7.13 -15.51 -10.95
CA GLY A 38 -8.29 -15.36 -11.83
C GLY A 38 -8.62 -13.87 -12.00
N TYR A 39 -9.84 -13.48 -11.61
CA TYR A 39 -10.31 -12.09 -11.66
C TYR A 39 -10.07 -11.31 -10.36
N ARG A 40 -9.39 -11.90 -9.38
CA ARG A 40 -9.16 -11.30 -8.06
C ARG A 40 -7.73 -10.82 -7.91
N ALA A 41 -7.57 -9.66 -7.28
CA ALA A 41 -6.31 -9.22 -6.70
C ALA A 41 -6.35 -9.48 -5.20
N ILE A 42 -5.38 -10.21 -4.68
CA ILE A 42 -5.27 -10.52 -3.26
C ILE A 42 -4.07 -9.75 -2.73
N PRO A 43 -4.24 -8.75 -1.84
CA PRO A 43 -3.12 -8.08 -1.20
C PRO A 43 -2.26 -9.08 -0.42
N GLU A 44 -0.97 -9.10 -0.70
CA GLU A 44 -0.01 -9.93 0.05
C GLU A 44 0.71 -9.07 1.09
N TRP A 45 1.14 -7.87 0.71
CA TRP A 45 1.63 -6.86 1.65
C TRP A 45 1.53 -5.45 1.08
N VAL A 46 1.51 -4.48 1.99
CA VAL A 46 1.71 -3.06 1.71
C VAL A 46 2.73 -2.54 2.70
N LYS A 47 3.78 -1.89 2.20
CA LYS A 47 4.78 -1.18 3.02
C LYS A 47 4.63 0.30 2.74
N ILE A 48 4.39 1.07 3.79
CA ILE A 48 4.30 2.53 3.75
C ILE A 48 5.52 3.05 4.50
N ARG A 49 6.34 3.85 3.83
CA ARG A 49 7.53 4.45 4.41
C ARG A 49 7.45 5.94 4.26
N ASP A 50 7.48 6.62 5.41
CA ASP A 50 7.59 8.06 5.54
C ASP A 50 6.58 8.85 4.68
N ILE A 51 5.31 8.44 4.72
CA ILE A 51 4.19 9.22 4.16
C ILE A 51 3.58 10.00 5.31
N ASP A 52 3.68 11.32 5.27
CA ASP A 52 3.29 12.23 6.36
C ASP A 52 3.87 11.83 7.72
N GLY A 53 5.09 11.29 7.72
CA GLY A 53 5.77 10.81 8.92
C GLY A 53 5.29 9.46 9.45
N PHE A 54 4.35 8.79 8.77
CA PHE A 54 3.95 7.43 9.09
C PHE A 54 4.84 6.40 8.38
N THR A 55 5.30 5.40 9.13
CA THR A 55 5.97 4.21 8.58
C THR A 55 5.33 2.96 9.18
N GLY A 56 4.86 2.06 8.32
CA GLY A 56 4.14 0.87 8.74
C GLY A 56 3.86 -0.10 7.61
N SER A 57 3.16 -1.17 7.92
CA SER A 57 2.82 -2.19 6.94
C SER A 57 1.52 -2.91 7.23
N TYR A 58 0.92 -3.39 6.14
CA TYR A 58 0.02 -4.53 6.13
C TYR A 58 0.78 -5.77 5.64
N TRP A 59 0.52 -6.92 6.27
CA TRP A 59 0.97 -8.24 5.81
C TRP A 59 -0.19 -9.22 5.93
N LYS A 60 -0.49 -9.93 4.84
CA LYS A 60 -1.51 -10.98 4.83
C LYS A 60 -1.21 -12.05 5.88
N ASP A 61 -2.24 -12.45 6.61
CA ASP A 61 -2.17 -13.40 7.72
C ASP A 61 -1.21 -12.95 8.86
N GLY A 62 -0.86 -11.67 8.91
CA GLY A 62 0.05 -11.09 9.88
C GLY A 62 -0.54 -9.89 10.61
N VAL A 63 -0.37 -8.70 10.04
CA VAL A 63 -0.78 -7.43 10.65
C VAL A 63 -1.57 -6.57 9.69
N GLY A 64 -2.55 -5.85 10.22
CA GLY A 64 -3.45 -5.05 9.39
C GLY A 64 -4.46 -5.89 8.63
N GLU A 65 -5.23 -5.20 7.82
CA GLU A 65 -6.21 -5.79 6.91
C GLU A 65 -6.12 -5.05 5.59
N ALA A 66 -6.31 -5.74 4.46
CA ALA A 66 -6.37 -5.08 3.17
C ALA A 66 -7.27 -5.83 2.19
N HIS A 67 -7.91 -5.06 1.31
CA HIS A 67 -8.65 -5.51 0.15
C HIS A 67 -8.08 -4.85 -1.11
N ALA A 68 -8.16 -5.53 -2.25
CA ALA A 68 -7.81 -4.96 -3.54
C ALA A 68 -8.89 -5.23 -4.58
N ASP A 69 -9.20 -4.20 -5.34
CA ASP A 69 -10.04 -4.23 -6.53
C ASP A 69 -9.23 -3.80 -7.75
N ILE A 70 -9.56 -4.37 -8.91
CA ILE A 70 -9.03 -3.93 -10.21
C ILE A 70 -10.20 -3.44 -11.06
N THR A 71 -10.09 -2.23 -11.61
CA THR A 71 -11.07 -1.68 -12.56
C THR A 71 -10.33 -0.92 -13.65
N ASN A 72 -10.49 -1.32 -14.92
CA ASN A 72 -9.81 -0.68 -16.06
C ASN A 72 -8.30 -0.49 -15.83
N ASP A 73 -7.63 -1.56 -15.41
CA ASP A 73 -6.19 -1.59 -15.08
C ASP A 73 -5.74 -0.72 -13.88
N ALA A 74 -6.68 -0.01 -13.23
CA ALA A 74 -6.43 0.66 -11.97
C ALA A 74 -6.62 -0.28 -10.79
N TYR A 75 -5.58 -0.40 -9.96
CA TYR A 75 -5.60 -1.11 -8.69
C TYR A 75 -6.06 -0.14 -7.59
N THR A 76 -7.10 -0.51 -6.86
CA THR A 76 -7.50 0.18 -5.62
C THR A 76 -7.28 -0.75 -4.44
N ILE A 77 -6.33 -0.41 -3.58
CA ILE A 77 -5.98 -1.18 -2.38
C ILE A 77 -6.34 -0.35 -1.15
N SER A 78 -7.23 -0.86 -0.31
CA SER A 78 -7.65 -0.16 0.91
C SER A 78 -7.56 -1.07 2.11
N GLY A 79 -7.25 -0.49 3.27
CA GLY A 79 -7.02 -1.29 4.46
C GLY A 79 -6.52 -0.51 5.66
N SER A 80 -5.88 -1.22 6.58
CA SER A 80 -5.17 -0.68 7.73
C SER A 80 -3.75 -1.23 7.79
N ALA A 81 -2.80 -0.37 8.16
CA ALA A 81 -1.40 -0.70 8.36
C ALA A 81 -1.00 -0.44 9.81
N TYR A 82 -0.18 -1.32 10.36
CA TYR A 82 0.41 -1.17 11.69
C TYR A 82 1.77 -0.53 11.54
N GLY A 83 2.07 0.48 12.35
CA GLY A 83 3.30 1.23 12.20
C GLY A 83 3.54 2.22 13.33
N ILE A 84 4.39 3.19 13.06
CA ILE A 84 4.74 4.28 13.98
C ILE A 84 4.60 5.62 13.26
N SER A 85 4.37 6.67 14.05
CA SER A 85 4.49 8.05 13.61
C SER A 85 5.84 8.61 14.03
N SER A 86 6.49 9.38 13.17
CA SER A 86 7.72 10.13 13.50
C SER A 86 7.53 11.10 14.67
N SER A 87 6.29 11.57 14.91
CA SER A 87 5.94 12.42 16.06
C SER A 87 5.94 11.68 17.40
N ASN A 88 5.78 10.34 17.38
CA ASN A 88 5.82 9.50 18.57
C ASN A 88 6.32 8.08 18.20
N PRO A 89 7.63 7.91 17.98
CA PRO A 89 8.18 6.70 17.39
C PRO A 89 8.12 5.46 18.31
N ASN A 90 7.84 5.66 19.60
CA ASN A 90 7.81 4.59 20.60
C ASN A 90 6.41 3.97 20.79
N THR A 91 5.42 4.42 20.03
CA THR A 91 4.04 3.94 20.13
C THR A 91 3.60 3.36 18.80
N VAL A 92 3.16 2.10 18.81
CA VAL A 92 2.55 1.47 17.64
C VAL A 92 1.15 2.03 17.45
N VAL A 93 0.83 2.43 16.23
CA VAL A 93 -0.49 2.92 15.82
C VAL A 93 -0.99 2.12 14.63
N THR A 94 -2.31 2.05 14.50
CA THR A 94 -2.98 1.49 13.32
C THR A 94 -3.55 2.63 12.50
N THR A 95 -3.16 2.70 11.22
CA THR A 95 -3.56 3.78 10.31
C THR A 95 -4.27 3.19 9.10
N ALA A 96 -5.46 3.72 8.79
CA ALA A 96 -6.16 3.36 7.56
C ALA A 96 -5.46 3.95 6.33
N PHE A 97 -5.47 3.24 5.22
CA PHE A 97 -4.92 3.69 3.94
C PHE A 97 -5.87 3.36 2.78
N LYS A 98 -5.73 4.15 1.71
CA LYS A 98 -6.27 3.85 0.38
C LYS A 98 -5.23 4.23 -0.66
N ILE A 99 -4.88 3.28 -1.51
CA ILE A 99 -3.92 3.43 -2.60
C ILE A 99 -4.70 3.21 -3.89
N THR A 100 -4.55 4.13 -4.84
CA THR A 100 -5.05 3.95 -6.21
C THR A 100 -3.88 4.17 -7.16
N ALA A 101 -3.62 3.19 -8.03
CA ALA A 101 -2.54 3.26 -8.99
C ALA A 101 -2.90 2.52 -10.28
N GLU A 102 -2.55 3.13 -11.40
CA GLU A 102 -2.65 2.53 -12.72
C GLU A 102 -1.33 1.82 -13.06
N CYS A 103 -1.47 0.64 -13.64
CA CYS A 103 -0.45 -0.17 -14.27
C CYS A 103 -1.01 -0.65 -15.63
#